data_AF-A0A2M7H6F0-F1
#
_entry.id   AF-A0A2M7H6F0-F1
#
_cell.length_a   1.000
_cell.length_b   1.000
_cell.length_c   1.000
_cell.angle_alpha   90.00
_cell.angle_beta   90.00
_cell.angle_gamma   90.00
#
_symmetry.space_group_name_H-M   'P 1'
#
loop_
_entity.id
_entity.type
_entity.pdbx_description
1 polymer ?
#
loop_
_entity_poly.entity_id
_entity_poly.type
_entity_poly.pdbx_seq_one_letter_code
_entity_poly.pdbx_strand_id
1 'polypeptide(L)'
;MPSDLVDKKEKQRKLVGNIIFANFIQYPLEKFINFITEVEGLPHYEKLASETIVSRKALPGSKILKQSNARALAKVGVIAEIKKGVNFSICYTRREFSLEYQINHEKLRRSMNNLRLTKEEEKNTARLLNKLRRINTRNLMVHEILKGIVEHQRDYLESNNELDLKLFTRVELARIISHKKNGHGIDFMIDPSRISRVLQGLSIITPQGKEVSLSCFFAIRKDMAKRYIKVLLTRERQGICEGKRKIPYTDEELRIKLNDEYNLSITRRQVAYCRKDLGILPYSRRNGYVYRTLVANFSQIYPFTVPSVKNNAPARPGIYELRLNGEVIEYPTSWSQIFYIGSGKNLKKRLLSHLSSSSKNGDVRRFAKEKSCVFRYLGVPQGWAQEEEIFYNLFMSTYGDSPLCNHASPKRMKPKV
;
A
#
# COMPACT_ATOMS: atom_id res chain seq x y z
N MET A 1 -53.42 18.97 -15.31
CA MET A 1 -52.34 18.70 -14.33
C MET A 1 -51.07 19.36 -14.86
N PRO A 2 -50.45 20.32 -14.15
CA PRO A 2 -49.33 21.10 -14.68
C PRO A 2 -48.11 20.20 -14.93
N SER A 3 -47.45 20.35 -16.09
CA SER A 3 -46.32 19.51 -16.56
C SER A 3 -45.17 19.41 -15.56
N ASP A 4 -44.92 20.47 -14.79
CA ASP A 4 -43.79 20.56 -13.86
C ASP A 4 -43.94 19.63 -12.63
N LEU A 5 -45.19 19.38 -12.21
CA LEU A 5 -45.48 18.44 -11.11
C LEU A 5 -45.34 16.98 -11.56
N VAL A 6 -45.54 16.69 -12.85
CA VAL A 6 -45.37 15.35 -13.43
C VAL A 6 -43.87 15.04 -13.58
N ASP A 7 -43.07 15.97 -14.09
CA ASP A 7 -41.62 15.81 -14.25
C ASP A 7 -40.90 15.68 -12.89
N LYS A 8 -41.30 16.47 -11.88
CA LYS A 8 -40.74 16.36 -10.52
C LYS A 8 -41.06 15.00 -9.87
N LYS A 9 -42.28 14.48 -10.04
CA LYS A 9 -42.67 13.14 -9.56
C LYS A 9 -41.94 12.03 -10.29
N GLU A 10 -41.67 12.18 -11.59
CA GLU A 10 -40.94 11.18 -12.37
C GLU A 10 -39.45 11.12 -11.97
N LYS A 11 -38.81 12.29 -11.80
CA LYS A 11 -37.44 12.40 -11.28
C LYS A 11 -37.31 11.75 -9.90
N GLN A 12 -38.26 12.00 -9.00
CA GLN A 12 -38.27 11.39 -7.67
C GLN A 12 -38.41 9.86 -7.73
N ARG A 13 -39.28 9.33 -8.60
CA ARG A 13 -39.44 7.87 -8.79
C ARG A 13 -38.17 7.22 -9.35
N LYS A 14 -37.50 7.86 -10.33
CA LYS A 14 -36.21 7.39 -10.86
C LYS A 14 -35.14 7.36 -9.78
N LEU A 15 -35.06 8.40 -8.93
CA LEU A 15 -34.12 8.46 -7.82
C LEU A 15 -34.34 7.32 -6.81
N VAL A 16 -35.59 7.12 -6.37
CA VAL A 16 -35.94 6.01 -5.45
C VAL A 16 -35.60 4.66 -6.07
N GLY A 17 -35.88 4.45 -7.36
CA GLY A 17 -35.49 3.24 -8.09
C GLY A 17 -33.97 3.01 -8.08
N ASN A 18 -33.19 4.06 -8.30
CA ASN A 18 -31.72 3.99 -8.26
C ASN A 18 -31.19 3.67 -6.86
N ILE A 19 -31.78 4.24 -5.80
CA ILE A 19 -31.39 3.95 -4.41
C ILE A 19 -31.69 2.49 -4.07
N ILE A 20 -32.90 2.00 -4.40
CA ILE A 20 -33.29 0.62 -4.14
C ILE A 20 -32.34 -0.34 -4.87
N PHE A 21 -32.02 -0.05 -6.13
CA PHE A 21 -31.08 -0.87 -6.89
C PHE A 21 -29.65 -0.82 -6.33
N ALA A 22 -29.16 0.36 -5.95
CA ALA A 22 -27.85 0.54 -5.34
C ALA A 22 -27.70 -0.23 -4.03
N ASN A 23 -28.76 -0.30 -3.22
CA ASN A 23 -28.77 -1.10 -2.00
C ASN A 23 -28.83 -2.59 -2.32
N PHE A 24 -29.61 -2.99 -3.34
CA PHE A 24 -29.74 -4.37 -3.77
C PHE A 24 -28.42 -4.99 -4.24
N ILE A 25 -27.64 -4.27 -5.05
CA ILE A 25 -26.36 -4.79 -5.58
C ILE A 25 -25.29 -4.96 -4.49
N GLN A 26 -25.45 -4.31 -3.33
CA GLN A 26 -24.58 -4.45 -2.16
C GLN A 26 -24.99 -5.57 -1.21
N TYR A 27 -26.09 -6.30 -1.49
CA TYR A 27 -26.55 -7.33 -0.57
C TYR A 27 -25.45 -8.38 -0.33
N PRO A 28 -25.17 -8.75 0.93
CA PRO A 28 -24.35 -9.92 1.23
C PRO A 28 -24.85 -11.16 0.50
N LEU A 29 -23.96 -12.09 0.19
CA LEU A 29 -24.28 -13.27 -0.61
C LEU A 29 -25.44 -14.09 -0.03
N GLU A 30 -25.49 -14.27 1.29
CA GLU A 30 -26.59 -14.98 1.96
C GLU A 30 -27.94 -14.25 1.80
N LYS A 31 -27.96 -12.94 2.03
CA LYS A 31 -29.17 -12.12 1.83
C LYS A 31 -29.65 -12.18 0.38
N PHE A 32 -28.73 -12.24 -0.57
CA PHE A 32 -29.05 -12.37 -1.99
C PHE A 32 -29.64 -13.74 -2.34
N ILE A 33 -29.09 -14.82 -1.79
CA ILE A 33 -29.63 -16.17 -1.94
C ILE A 33 -31.04 -16.25 -1.35
N ASN A 34 -31.27 -15.66 -0.18
CA ASN A 34 -32.59 -15.63 0.44
C ASN A 34 -33.57 -14.85 -0.43
N PHE A 35 -33.17 -13.70 -0.97
CA PHE A 35 -33.99 -12.94 -1.91
C PHE A 35 -34.37 -13.74 -3.16
N ILE A 36 -33.42 -14.50 -3.73
CA ILE A 36 -33.71 -15.37 -4.89
C ILE A 36 -34.70 -16.46 -4.49
N THR A 37 -34.46 -17.14 -3.37
CA THR A 37 -35.37 -18.18 -2.83
C THR A 37 -36.77 -17.64 -2.61
N GLU A 38 -36.90 -16.44 -2.03
CA GLU A 38 -38.19 -15.77 -1.82
C GLU A 38 -38.89 -15.45 -3.14
N VAL A 39 -38.15 -15.00 -4.16
CA VAL A 39 -38.71 -14.71 -5.49
C VAL A 39 -39.19 -15.97 -6.18
N GLU A 40 -38.40 -17.04 -6.09
CA GLU A 40 -38.72 -18.32 -6.72
C GLU A 40 -39.84 -19.08 -5.99
N GLY A 41 -40.04 -18.83 -4.70
CA GLY A 41 -41.16 -19.37 -3.92
C GLY A 41 -42.47 -18.60 -4.06
N LEU A 42 -42.52 -17.54 -4.88
CA LEU A 42 -43.79 -16.85 -5.16
C LEU A 42 -44.68 -17.73 -6.06
N PRO A 43 -45.97 -17.95 -5.72
CA PRO A 43 -46.88 -18.72 -6.57
C PRO A 43 -46.95 -18.21 -8.02
N HIS A 44 -46.83 -16.89 -8.19
CA HIS A 44 -46.82 -16.25 -9.50
C HIS A 44 -45.56 -16.55 -10.31
N TYR A 45 -44.41 -16.74 -9.66
CA TYR A 45 -43.20 -17.19 -10.34
C TYR A 45 -43.34 -18.64 -10.82
N GLU A 46 -43.84 -19.53 -9.97
CA GLU A 46 -44.05 -20.94 -10.32
C GLU A 46 -44.98 -21.09 -11.53
N LYS A 47 -46.07 -20.32 -11.56
CA LYS A 47 -46.99 -20.26 -12.71
C LYS A 47 -46.29 -19.82 -14.00
N LEU A 48 -45.53 -18.71 -13.97
CA LEU A 48 -44.83 -18.24 -15.17
C LEU A 48 -43.69 -19.17 -15.60
N ALA A 49 -43.08 -19.88 -14.65
CA ALA A 49 -42.03 -20.86 -14.93
C ALA A 49 -42.62 -22.14 -15.57
N SER A 50 -43.75 -22.65 -15.07
CA SER A 50 -44.42 -23.84 -15.62
C SER A 50 -44.97 -23.58 -17.03
N GLU A 51 -45.44 -22.36 -17.30
CA GLU A 51 -45.86 -21.92 -18.64
C GLU A 51 -44.68 -21.62 -19.59
N THR A 52 -43.43 -21.85 -19.17
CA THR A 52 -42.20 -21.53 -19.93
C THR A 52 -42.07 -20.05 -20.35
N ILE A 53 -42.74 -19.16 -19.63
CA ILE A 53 -42.65 -17.70 -19.82
C ILE A 53 -41.36 -17.18 -19.20
N VAL A 54 -40.98 -17.72 -18.04
CA VAL A 54 -39.70 -17.45 -17.38
C VAL A 54 -38.87 -18.73 -17.38
N SER A 55 -37.66 -18.67 -17.90
CA SER A 55 -36.71 -19.78 -17.85
C SER A 55 -35.39 -19.36 -17.21
N ARG A 56 -34.72 -20.33 -16.58
CA ARG A 56 -33.38 -20.15 -16.00
C ARG A 56 -32.34 -20.56 -17.02
N LYS A 57 -31.34 -19.71 -17.23
CA LYS A 57 -30.17 -20.01 -18.05
C LYS A 57 -28.90 -19.73 -17.24
N ALA A 58 -27.87 -20.55 -17.43
CA ALA A 58 -26.56 -20.27 -16.88
C ALA A 58 -25.85 -19.20 -17.72
N LEU A 59 -25.13 -18.29 -17.06
CA LEU A 59 -24.32 -17.29 -17.74
C LEU A 59 -23.23 -17.95 -18.62
N PRO A 60 -22.91 -17.37 -19.79
CA PRO A 60 -21.95 -17.97 -20.72
C PRO A 60 -20.60 -18.28 -20.07
N GLY A 61 -20.13 -19.52 -20.22
CA GLY A 61 -18.84 -19.96 -19.67
C GLY A 61 -18.79 -20.11 -18.14
N SER A 62 -19.91 -19.92 -17.43
CA SER A 62 -19.97 -20.15 -15.98
C SER A 62 -20.00 -21.64 -15.64
N LYS A 63 -19.35 -22.01 -14.54
CA LYS A 63 -19.39 -23.35 -13.96
C LYS A 63 -19.82 -23.27 -12.50
N ILE A 64 -20.34 -24.37 -11.96
CA ILE A 64 -20.68 -24.48 -10.53
C ILE A 64 -19.61 -25.31 -9.82
N LEU A 65 -19.18 -24.83 -8.66
CA LEU A 65 -18.25 -25.54 -7.80
C LEU A 65 -18.95 -26.75 -7.16
N LYS A 66 -18.41 -27.95 -7.39
CA LYS A 66 -18.98 -29.22 -6.92
C LYS A 66 -18.51 -29.65 -5.52
N GLN A 67 -17.76 -28.82 -4.80
CA GLN A 67 -17.16 -29.18 -3.51
C GLN A 67 -18.17 -29.10 -2.35
N SER A 68 -18.02 -29.97 -1.35
CA SER A 68 -18.90 -30.04 -0.17
C SER A 68 -18.90 -28.77 0.67
N ASN A 69 -17.81 -28.00 0.66
CA ASN A 69 -17.66 -26.74 1.40
C ASN A 69 -18.18 -25.49 0.65
N ALA A 70 -18.65 -25.61 -0.59
CA ALA A 70 -19.04 -24.45 -1.41
C ALA A 70 -20.12 -23.57 -0.75
N ARG A 71 -21.03 -24.19 0.01
CA ARG A 71 -22.05 -23.47 0.79
C ARG A 71 -21.46 -22.66 1.96
N ALA A 72 -20.44 -23.19 2.63
CA ALA A 72 -19.76 -22.48 3.71
C ALA A 72 -18.96 -21.28 3.16
N LEU A 73 -18.29 -21.46 2.01
CA LEU A 73 -17.59 -20.39 1.30
C LEU A 73 -18.54 -19.23 0.94
N ALA A 74 -19.72 -19.54 0.40
CA ALA A 74 -20.70 -18.49 0.08
C ALA A 74 -21.18 -17.70 1.31
N LYS A 75 -21.24 -18.31 2.49
CA LYS A 75 -21.63 -17.62 3.74
C LYS A 75 -20.60 -16.60 4.20
N VAL A 76 -19.33 -16.84 3.94
CA VAL A 76 -18.23 -15.94 4.32
C VAL A 76 -17.90 -14.89 3.24
N GLY A 77 -18.68 -14.82 2.15
CA GLY A 77 -18.52 -13.80 1.11
C GLY A 77 -17.76 -14.25 -0.15
N VAL A 78 -17.37 -15.52 -0.23
CA VAL A 78 -16.67 -16.07 -1.41
C VAL A 78 -17.68 -16.38 -2.51
N ILE A 79 -17.58 -15.64 -3.62
CA ILE A 79 -18.53 -15.74 -4.73
C ILE A 79 -18.16 -16.81 -5.77
N ALA A 80 -16.86 -17.02 -5.98
CA ALA A 80 -16.36 -17.96 -6.98
C ALA A 80 -14.93 -18.42 -6.66
N GLU A 81 -14.55 -19.55 -7.26
CA GLU A 81 -13.18 -20.04 -7.40
C GLU A 81 -12.75 -19.88 -8.85
N ILE A 82 -11.54 -19.37 -9.07
CA ILE A 82 -10.91 -19.30 -10.38
C ILE A 82 -10.06 -20.56 -10.56
N LYS A 83 -10.44 -21.43 -11.48
CA LYS A 83 -9.69 -22.67 -11.78
C LYS A 83 -8.78 -22.48 -12.98
N LYS A 84 -7.53 -22.93 -12.85
CA LYS A 84 -6.57 -23.01 -13.95
C LYS A 84 -6.81 -24.29 -14.74
N GLY A 85 -7.06 -24.15 -16.04
CA GLY A 85 -7.00 -25.21 -17.04
C GLY A 85 -6.16 -24.73 -18.23
N VAL A 86 -6.55 -25.06 -19.46
CA VAL A 86 -5.98 -24.42 -20.68
C VAL A 86 -6.22 -22.91 -20.64
N ASN A 87 -7.40 -22.51 -20.20
CA ASN A 87 -7.75 -21.13 -19.86
C ASN A 87 -8.33 -21.09 -18.44
N PHE A 88 -8.34 -19.89 -17.85
CA PHE A 88 -9.01 -19.68 -16.58
C PHE A 88 -10.52 -19.85 -16.72
N SER A 89 -11.14 -20.50 -15.74
CA SER A 89 -12.59 -20.66 -15.67
C SER A 89 -13.14 -20.21 -14.32
N ILE A 90 -14.32 -19.58 -14.35
CA ILE A 90 -15.01 -19.05 -13.17
C ILE A 90 -15.99 -20.12 -12.68
N CYS A 91 -15.71 -20.66 -11.49
CA CYS A 91 -16.53 -21.66 -10.81
C CYS A 91 -17.26 -21.03 -9.63
N TYR A 92 -18.55 -20.71 -9.79
CA TYR A 92 -19.35 -20.09 -8.74
C TYR A 92 -19.60 -21.03 -7.58
N THR A 93 -19.54 -20.52 -6.35
CA THR A 93 -19.80 -21.30 -5.13
C THR A 93 -21.27 -21.75 -5.03
N ARG A 94 -22.17 -21.06 -5.72
CA ARG A 94 -23.61 -21.29 -5.74
C ARG A 94 -24.19 -21.04 -7.12
N ARG A 95 -25.18 -21.83 -7.52
CA ARG A 95 -25.84 -21.70 -8.84
C ARG A 95 -26.48 -20.32 -8.99
N GLU A 96 -27.04 -19.81 -7.91
CA GLU A 96 -27.80 -18.56 -7.82
C GLU A 96 -27.00 -17.34 -8.32
N PHE A 97 -25.67 -17.39 -8.25
CA PHE A 97 -24.78 -16.32 -8.71
C PHE A 97 -24.48 -16.35 -10.20
N SER A 98 -24.76 -17.46 -10.87
CA SER A 98 -24.52 -17.64 -12.31
C SER A 98 -25.81 -17.78 -13.11
N LEU A 99 -26.96 -17.48 -12.51
CA LEU A 99 -28.27 -17.53 -13.18
C LEU A 99 -28.59 -16.24 -13.92
N GLU A 100 -29.23 -16.41 -15.07
CA GLU A 100 -29.93 -15.39 -15.82
C GLU A 100 -31.36 -15.88 -16.08
N TYR A 101 -32.35 -15.08 -15.70
CA TYR A 101 -33.75 -15.33 -16.00
C TYR A 101 -34.07 -14.77 -17.39
N GLN A 102 -34.45 -15.64 -18.31
CA GLN A 102 -34.90 -15.25 -19.65
C GLN A 102 -36.43 -15.17 -19.66
N ILE A 103 -36.95 -14.09 -20.25
CA ILE A 103 -38.38 -13.83 -20.33
C ILE A 103 -38.80 -13.99 -21.79
N ASN A 104 -39.72 -14.91 -22.06
CA ASN A 104 -40.36 -15.00 -23.36
C ASN A 104 -41.46 -13.92 -23.46
N HIS A 105 -41.09 -12.77 -24.03
CA HIS A 105 -41.99 -11.62 -24.14
C HIS A 105 -43.23 -11.89 -25.00
N GLU A 106 -43.14 -12.78 -25.99
CA GLU A 106 -44.29 -13.16 -26.82
C GLU A 106 -45.30 -13.99 -26.04
N LYS A 107 -44.83 -15.03 -25.33
CA LYS A 107 -45.69 -15.86 -24.47
C LYS A 107 -46.28 -15.05 -23.32
N LEU A 108 -45.47 -14.16 -22.72
CA LEU A 108 -45.96 -13.23 -21.70
C LEU A 108 -47.08 -12.35 -22.25
N ARG A 109 -46.91 -11.76 -23.44
CA ARG A 109 -47.94 -10.92 -24.07
C ARG A 109 -49.20 -11.71 -24.40
N ARG A 110 -49.08 -12.94 -24.91
CA ARG A 110 -50.23 -13.83 -25.17
C ARG A 110 -50.97 -14.22 -23.90
N SER A 111 -50.25 -14.58 -22.83
CA SER A 111 -50.85 -14.89 -21.53
C SER A 111 -51.58 -13.67 -20.95
N MET A 112 -50.98 -12.47 -21.06
CA MET A 112 -51.60 -11.21 -20.63
C MET A 112 -52.84 -10.81 -21.46
N ASN A 113 -52.89 -11.15 -22.75
CA ASN A 113 -54.02 -10.83 -23.62
C ASN A 113 -55.16 -11.85 -23.54
N ASN A 114 -54.84 -13.13 -23.29
CA ASN A 114 -55.81 -14.22 -23.26
C ASN A 114 -56.51 -14.36 -21.89
N LEU A 115 -55.83 -13.99 -20.81
CA LEU A 115 -56.45 -13.84 -19.49
C LEU A 115 -56.96 -12.40 -19.36
N ARG A 116 -58.24 -12.22 -19.01
CA ARG A 116 -58.72 -10.94 -18.45
C ARG A 116 -58.07 -10.76 -17.07
N LEU A 117 -56.77 -10.46 -17.05
CA LEU A 117 -56.01 -10.31 -15.82
C LEU A 117 -56.61 -9.17 -15.03
N THR A 118 -56.77 -9.41 -13.73
CA THR A 118 -57.11 -8.34 -12.80
C THR A 118 -55.94 -7.34 -12.75
N LYS A 119 -56.24 -6.07 -12.49
CA LYS A 119 -55.21 -5.02 -12.32
C LYS A 119 -54.13 -5.41 -11.28
N GLU A 120 -54.48 -6.26 -10.32
CA GLU A 120 -53.53 -6.73 -9.30
C GLU A 120 -52.58 -7.82 -9.85
N GLU A 121 -53.04 -8.71 -10.73
CA GLU A 121 -52.18 -9.70 -11.40
C GLU A 121 -51.18 -9.05 -12.36
N GLU A 122 -51.59 -8.03 -13.10
CA GLU A 122 -50.67 -7.25 -13.95
C GLU A 122 -49.58 -6.58 -13.10
N LYS A 123 -49.98 -5.97 -11.98
CA LYS A 123 -49.06 -5.32 -11.04
C LYS A 123 -48.11 -6.31 -10.39
N ASN A 124 -48.60 -7.51 -10.03
CA ASN A 124 -47.77 -8.57 -9.46
C ASN A 124 -46.79 -9.13 -10.49
N THR A 125 -47.21 -9.27 -11.74
CA THR A 125 -46.32 -9.61 -12.87
C THR A 125 -45.22 -8.57 -13.03
N ALA A 126 -45.58 -7.29 -13.12
CA ALA A 126 -44.61 -6.20 -13.25
C ALA A 126 -43.62 -6.15 -12.06
N ARG A 127 -44.11 -6.37 -10.83
CA ARG A 127 -43.27 -6.47 -9.63
C ARG A 127 -42.29 -7.64 -9.72
N LEU A 128 -42.76 -8.81 -10.13
CA LEU A 128 -41.93 -10.00 -10.29
C LEU A 128 -40.84 -9.78 -11.35
N LEU A 129 -41.21 -9.29 -12.54
CA LEU A 129 -40.26 -8.99 -13.61
C LEU A 129 -39.20 -7.98 -13.17
N ASN A 130 -39.57 -6.97 -12.38
CA ASN A 130 -38.61 -6.04 -11.80
C ASN A 130 -37.64 -6.72 -10.82
N LYS A 131 -38.11 -7.68 -9.99
CA LYS A 131 -37.23 -8.46 -9.11
C LYS A 131 -36.26 -9.33 -9.93
N LEU A 132 -36.75 -10.03 -10.96
CA LEU A 132 -35.92 -10.86 -11.86
C LEU A 132 -34.88 -10.02 -12.61
N ARG A 133 -35.27 -8.85 -13.14
CA ARG A 133 -34.34 -7.91 -13.79
C ARG A 133 -33.23 -7.46 -12.84
N ARG A 134 -33.54 -7.20 -11.56
CA ARG A 134 -32.52 -6.83 -10.56
C ARG A 134 -31.54 -7.97 -10.32
N ILE A 135 -32.03 -9.21 -10.19
CA ILE A 135 -31.19 -10.41 -10.04
C ILE A 135 -30.26 -10.56 -11.25
N ASN A 136 -30.82 -10.53 -12.47
CA ASN A 136 -30.04 -10.60 -13.70
C ASN A 136 -28.97 -9.51 -13.75
N THR A 137 -29.34 -8.26 -13.46
CA THR A 137 -28.39 -7.14 -13.54
C THR A 137 -27.22 -7.35 -12.58
N ARG A 138 -27.49 -7.77 -11.33
CA ARG A 138 -26.42 -8.06 -10.37
C ARG A 138 -25.51 -9.20 -10.84
N ASN A 139 -26.10 -10.33 -11.26
CA ASN A 139 -25.34 -11.49 -11.71
C ASN A 139 -24.49 -11.17 -12.94
N LEU A 140 -25.05 -10.46 -13.91
CA LEU A 140 -24.34 -9.98 -15.10
C LEU A 140 -23.19 -9.04 -14.72
N MET A 141 -23.43 -8.06 -13.83
CA MET A 141 -22.38 -7.16 -13.35
C MET A 141 -21.23 -7.91 -12.70
N VAL A 142 -21.54 -8.81 -11.76
CA VAL A 142 -20.53 -9.66 -11.10
C VAL A 142 -19.75 -10.46 -12.14
N HIS A 143 -20.46 -11.09 -13.08
CA HIS A 143 -19.85 -11.97 -14.07
C HIS A 143 -18.90 -11.22 -15.01
N GLU A 144 -19.30 -10.04 -15.49
CA GLU A 144 -18.44 -9.19 -16.33
C GLU A 144 -17.27 -8.60 -15.53
N ILE A 145 -17.46 -8.27 -14.25
CA ILE A 145 -16.36 -7.88 -13.36
C ILE A 145 -15.34 -9.02 -13.23
N LEU A 146 -15.80 -10.24 -12.97
CA LEU A 146 -14.93 -11.42 -12.81
C LEU A 146 -14.19 -11.75 -14.12
N LYS A 147 -14.85 -11.69 -15.28
CA LYS A 147 -14.18 -11.82 -16.58
C LYS A 147 -13.11 -10.75 -16.76
N GLY A 148 -13.44 -9.49 -16.50
CA GLY A 148 -12.49 -8.39 -16.62
C GLY A 148 -11.27 -8.59 -15.73
N ILE A 149 -11.46 -9.07 -14.49
CA ILE A 149 -10.36 -9.43 -13.58
C ILE A 149 -9.53 -10.58 -14.15
N VAL A 150 -10.14 -11.66 -14.62
CA VAL A 150 -9.44 -12.82 -15.20
C VAL A 150 -8.63 -12.43 -16.44
N GLU A 151 -9.19 -11.58 -17.30
CA GLU A 151 -8.54 -11.08 -18.52
C GLU A 151 -7.33 -10.19 -18.18
N HIS A 152 -7.46 -9.26 -17.23
CA HIS A 152 -6.43 -8.24 -16.96
C HIS A 152 -5.39 -8.66 -15.93
N GLN A 153 -5.75 -9.53 -14.99
CA GLN A 153 -4.89 -9.97 -13.89
C GLN A 153 -4.41 -11.41 -14.09
N ARG A 154 -4.27 -11.84 -15.35
CA ARG A 154 -3.86 -13.19 -15.71
C ARG A 154 -2.53 -13.60 -15.05
N ASP A 155 -1.51 -12.76 -15.18
CA ASP A 155 -0.15 -13.02 -14.69
C ASP A 155 -0.16 -13.23 -13.16
N TYR A 156 -0.87 -12.36 -12.42
CA TYR A 156 -1.10 -12.53 -10.99
C TYR A 156 -1.87 -13.82 -10.65
N LEU A 157 -2.92 -14.17 -11.40
CA LEU A 157 -3.67 -15.40 -11.17
C LEU A 157 -2.82 -16.65 -11.46
N GLU A 158 -1.82 -16.56 -12.32
CA GLU A 158 -0.90 -17.66 -12.62
C GLU A 158 0.17 -17.81 -11.54
N SER A 159 0.77 -16.71 -11.08
CA SER A 159 1.92 -16.73 -10.15
C SER A 159 1.55 -16.59 -8.68
N ASN A 160 0.38 -16.02 -8.38
CA ASN A 160 -0.03 -15.51 -7.06
C ASN A 160 0.95 -14.47 -6.46
N ASN A 161 1.82 -13.89 -7.28
CA ASN A 161 2.80 -12.90 -6.87
C ASN A 161 2.23 -11.50 -7.04
N GLU A 162 2.13 -10.73 -5.95
CA GLU A 162 1.58 -9.38 -5.96
C GLU A 162 2.29 -8.39 -6.90
N LEU A 163 3.51 -8.70 -7.32
CA LEU A 163 4.26 -7.90 -8.30
C LEU A 163 3.75 -8.05 -9.73
N ASP A 164 3.04 -9.15 -10.01
CA ASP A 164 2.46 -9.46 -11.33
C ASP A 164 1.03 -8.89 -11.47
N LEU A 165 0.52 -8.20 -10.44
CA LEU A 165 -0.70 -7.42 -10.55
C LEU A 165 -0.48 -6.23 -11.48
N LYS A 166 -1.29 -6.13 -12.53
CA LYS A 166 -1.29 -5.01 -13.45
C LYS A 166 -2.11 -3.85 -12.88
N LEU A 167 -1.75 -2.62 -13.27
CA LEU A 167 -2.57 -1.46 -13.01
C LEU A 167 -3.94 -1.67 -13.67
N PHE A 168 -4.98 -1.69 -12.84
CA PHE A 168 -6.33 -1.88 -13.32
C PHE A 168 -7.30 -1.17 -12.39
N THR A 169 -7.96 -0.15 -12.90
CA THR A 169 -8.89 0.66 -12.11
C THR A 169 -10.33 0.27 -12.38
N ARG A 170 -11.21 0.59 -11.43
CA ARG A 170 -12.67 0.40 -11.61
C ARG A 170 -13.21 1.24 -12.76
N VAL A 171 -12.57 2.38 -13.06
CA VAL A 171 -12.91 3.25 -14.19
C VAL A 171 -12.59 2.57 -15.51
N GLU A 172 -11.41 1.98 -15.63
CA GLU A 172 -11.01 1.22 -16.82
C GLU A 172 -11.93 0.02 -17.03
N LEU A 173 -12.24 -0.74 -15.97
CA LEU A 173 -13.17 -1.85 -16.07
C LEU A 173 -14.57 -1.39 -16.52
N ALA A 174 -15.11 -0.31 -15.94
CA ALA A 174 -16.40 0.24 -16.36
C ALA A 174 -16.39 0.62 -17.85
N ARG A 175 -15.30 1.23 -18.32
CA ARG A 175 -15.10 1.60 -19.73
C ARG A 175 -15.09 0.36 -20.63
N ILE A 176 -14.33 -0.67 -20.25
CA ILE A 176 -14.23 -1.93 -21.01
C ILE A 176 -15.60 -2.62 -21.11
N ILE A 177 -16.33 -2.74 -20.00
CA ILE A 177 -17.65 -3.37 -20.01
C ILE A 177 -18.64 -2.53 -20.83
N SER A 178 -18.58 -1.20 -20.76
CA SER A 178 -19.48 -0.32 -21.52
C SER A 178 -19.23 -0.37 -23.03
N HIS A 179 -17.98 -0.59 -23.47
CA HIS A 179 -17.66 -0.73 -24.91
C HIS A 179 -18.00 -2.11 -25.47
N LYS A 180 -18.09 -3.16 -24.64
CA LYS A 180 -18.60 -4.47 -25.06
C LYS A 180 -20.10 -4.32 -25.33
N LYS A 181 -20.49 -4.07 -26.59
CA LYS A 181 -21.90 -4.17 -27.03
C LYS A 181 -22.38 -5.59 -26.77
N ASN A 182 -23.00 -5.82 -25.63
CA ASN A 182 -23.51 -7.13 -25.27
C ASN A 182 -24.83 -7.34 -26.01
N GLY A 183 -24.87 -8.28 -26.96
CA GLY A 183 -26.08 -8.75 -27.63
C GLY A 183 -27.10 -9.44 -26.71
N HIS A 184 -27.01 -9.23 -25.39
CA HIS A 184 -27.83 -9.84 -24.35
C HIS A 184 -29.12 -9.07 -24.04
N GLY A 185 -29.45 -8.01 -24.79
CA GLY A 185 -30.75 -7.31 -24.71
C GLY A 185 -31.03 -6.57 -23.38
N ILE A 186 -30.13 -6.65 -22.39
CA ILE A 186 -30.21 -5.95 -21.12
C ILE A 186 -29.16 -4.84 -21.13
N ASP A 187 -29.60 -3.63 -21.47
CA ASP A 187 -28.81 -2.42 -21.36
C ASP A 187 -28.72 -2.03 -19.88
N PHE A 188 -27.65 -2.47 -19.20
CA PHE A 188 -27.37 -2.03 -17.84
C PHE A 188 -26.19 -1.06 -17.84
N MET A 189 -26.46 0.17 -17.39
CA MET A 189 -25.41 1.16 -17.20
C MET A 189 -24.46 0.69 -16.09
N ILE A 190 -23.18 0.52 -16.42
CA ILE A 190 -22.13 0.22 -15.46
C ILE A 190 -21.27 1.47 -15.25
N ASP A 191 -21.05 1.81 -13.99
CA ASP A 191 -20.23 2.94 -13.60
C ASP A 191 -19.33 2.55 -12.42
N PRO A 192 -18.24 3.29 -12.15
CA PRO A 192 -17.30 2.96 -11.08
C PRO A 192 -17.94 2.85 -9.70
N SER A 193 -19.01 3.62 -9.44
CA SER A 193 -19.72 3.58 -8.16
C SER A 193 -20.52 2.28 -8.00
N ARG A 194 -21.18 1.80 -9.07
CA ARG A 194 -21.86 0.50 -9.06
C ARG A 194 -20.87 -0.66 -8.92
N ILE A 195 -19.74 -0.60 -9.61
CA ILE A 195 -18.67 -1.59 -9.44
C ILE A 195 -18.20 -1.61 -7.98
N SER A 196 -17.89 -0.44 -7.40
CA SER A 196 -17.46 -0.35 -6.00
C SER A 196 -18.47 -0.98 -5.03
N ARG A 197 -19.76 -0.75 -5.27
CA ARG A 197 -20.86 -1.31 -4.47
C ARG A 197 -20.96 -2.83 -4.61
N VAL A 198 -20.88 -3.36 -5.83
CA VAL A 198 -20.92 -4.80 -6.09
C VAL A 198 -19.74 -5.52 -5.42
N LEU A 199 -18.55 -4.93 -5.47
CA LEU A 199 -17.32 -5.52 -4.92
C LEU A 199 -17.33 -5.63 -3.39
N GLN A 200 -18.20 -4.88 -2.70
CA GLN A 200 -18.17 -4.78 -1.25
C GLN A 200 -18.50 -6.12 -0.59
N GLY A 201 -17.57 -6.61 0.24
CA GLY A 201 -17.74 -7.87 0.96
C GLY A 201 -17.66 -9.12 0.08
N LEU A 202 -17.18 -9.00 -1.17
CA LEU A 202 -16.96 -10.13 -2.06
C LEU A 202 -15.49 -10.52 -2.16
N SER A 203 -15.25 -11.82 -2.15
CA SER A 203 -13.94 -12.44 -2.36
C SER A 203 -14.03 -13.60 -3.34
N ILE A 204 -12.87 -14.02 -3.87
CA ILE A 204 -12.72 -15.22 -4.69
C ILE A 204 -11.58 -16.08 -4.17
N ILE A 205 -11.65 -17.37 -4.48
CA ILE A 205 -10.53 -18.28 -4.32
C ILE A 205 -9.69 -18.24 -5.60
N THR A 206 -8.41 -17.93 -5.46
CA THR A 206 -7.41 -17.97 -6.55
C THR A 206 -7.10 -19.42 -6.94
N PRO A 207 -6.48 -19.65 -8.11
CA PRO A 207 -6.08 -21.01 -8.52
C PRO A 207 -5.18 -21.74 -7.53
N GLN A 208 -4.47 -21.00 -6.67
CA GLN A 208 -3.59 -21.53 -5.63
C GLN A 208 -4.33 -21.78 -4.30
N GLY A 209 -5.66 -21.63 -4.25
CA GLY A 209 -6.46 -21.87 -3.05
C GLY A 209 -6.52 -20.70 -2.06
N LYS A 210 -5.86 -19.56 -2.36
CA LYS A 210 -5.88 -18.38 -1.49
C LYS A 210 -7.15 -17.56 -1.72
N GLU A 211 -7.83 -17.20 -0.64
CA GLU A 211 -8.92 -16.22 -0.68
C GLU A 211 -8.40 -14.80 -0.85
N VAL A 212 -8.93 -14.07 -1.83
CA VAL A 212 -8.56 -12.69 -2.13
C VAL A 212 -9.82 -11.86 -2.34
N SER A 213 -9.92 -10.72 -1.65
CA SER A 213 -11.02 -9.77 -1.87
C SER A 213 -11.00 -9.28 -3.32
N LEU A 214 -12.17 -9.17 -3.95
CA LEU A 214 -12.26 -8.63 -5.31
C LEU A 214 -11.71 -7.20 -5.42
N SER A 215 -11.72 -6.45 -4.32
CA SER A 215 -11.14 -5.10 -4.27
C SER A 215 -9.62 -5.07 -4.50
N CYS A 216 -8.90 -6.15 -4.15
CA CYS A 216 -7.44 -6.23 -4.26
C CYS A 216 -6.93 -6.34 -5.70
N PHE A 217 -7.79 -6.76 -6.64
CA PHE A 217 -7.45 -6.84 -8.08
C PHE A 217 -7.44 -5.48 -8.78
N PHE A 218 -7.88 -4.42 -8.09
CA PHE A 218 -7.91 -3.06 -8.61
C PHE A 218 -6.76 -2.23 -8.04
N ALA A 219 -5.53 -2.59 -8.41
CA ALA A 219 -4.33 -1.94 -7.92
C ALA A 219 -4.22 -0.50 -8.46
N ILE A 220 -4.14 0.46 -7.54
CA ILE A 220 -3.86 1.87 -7.88
C ILE A 220 -2.35 2.13 -7.95
N ARG A 221 -1.95 3.18 -8.68
CA ARG A 221 -0.54 3.55 -8.88
C ARG A 221 0.25 3.66 -7.57
N LYS A 222 -0.37 4.15 -6.50
CA LYS A 222 0.24 4.29 -5.16
C LYS A 222 0.66 2.93 -4.59
N ASP A 223 -0.19 1.91 -4.72
CA ASP A 223 0.08 0.59 -4.15
C ASP A 223 1.14 -0.16 -4.95
N MET A 224 1.10 -0.04 -6.29
CA MET A 224 2.15 -0.56 -7.16
C MET A 224 3.49 0.11 -6.87
N ALA A 225 3.51 1.44 -6.70
CA ALA A 225 4.71 2.16 -6.31
C ALA A 225 5.29 1.64 -4.99
N LYS A 226 4.45 1.41 -3.98
CA LYS A 226 4.90 0.83 -2.69
C LYS A 226 5.52 -0.56 -2.85
N ARG A 227 4.90 -1.43 -3.65
CA ARG A 227 5.42 -2.78 -3.91
C ARG A 227 6.76 -2.74 -4.62
N TYR A 228 6.88 -1.98 -5.70
CA TYR A 228 8.12 -1.85 -6.46
C TYR A 228 9.22 -1.16 -5.65
N ILE A 229 8.89 -0.13 -4.85
CA ILE A 229 9.86 0.48 -3.91
C ILE A 229 10.42 -0.58 -2.95
N LYS A 230 9.59 -1.47 -2.39
CA LYS A 230 10.09 -2.55 -1.53
C LYS A 230 11.07 -3.46 -2.26
N VAL A 231 10.77 -3.85 -3.49
CA VAL A 231 11.65 -4.69 -4.32
C VAL A 231 12.98 -4.00 -4.58
N LEU A 232 12.94 -2.74 -5.03
CA LEU A 232 14.13 -1.92 -5.29
C LEU A 232 14.98 -1.77 -4.03
N LEU A 233 14.37 -1.59 -2.85
CA LEU A 233 15.09 -1.47 -1.59
C LEU A 233 15.62 -2.80 -1.03
N THR A 234 15.00 -3.93 -1.36
CA THR A 234 15.60 -5.23 -1.06
C THR A 234 16.84 -5.46 -1.93
N ARG A 235 16.78 -5.13 -3.22
CA ARG A 235 17.95 -5.15 -4.12
C ARG A 235 19.02 -4.15 -3.69
N GLU A 236 18.63 -2.97 -3.21
CA GLU A 236 19.54 -1.97 -2.62
C GLU A 236 20.35 -2.57 -1.49
N ARG A 237 19.66 -3.16 -0.51
CA ARG A 237 20.29 -3.77 0.68
C ARG A 237 21.25 -4.88 0.28
N GLN A 238 20.83 -5.76 -0.62
CA GLN A 238 21.69 -6.82 -1.12
C GLN A 238 22.92 -6.28 -1.86
N GLY A 239 22.75 -5.28 -2.72
CA GLY A 239 23.86 -4.63 -3.43
C GLY A 239 24.84 -3.91 -2.49
N ILE A 240 24.36 -3.38 -1.36
CA ILE A 240 25.22 -2.79 -0.33
C ILE A 240 26.01 -3.89 0.40
N CYS A 241 25.35 -4.98 0.82
CA CYS A 241 26.03 -6.11 1.47
C CYS A 241 27.09 -6.76 0.58
N GLU A 242 26.82 -6.86 -0.73
CA GLU A 242 27.73 -7.44 -1.73
C GLU A 242 28.79 -6.44 -2.24
N GLY A 243 28.82 -5.20 -1.71
CA GLY A 243 29.78 -4.16 -2.13
C GLY A 243 29.57 -3.60 -3.54
N LYS A 244 28.56 -4.08 -4.29
CA LYS A 244 28.17 -3.59 -5.62
C LYS A 244 27.63 -2.17 -5.60
N ARG A 245 27.16 -1.70 -4.44
CA ARG A 245 26.64 -0.35 -4.24
C ARG A 245 27.13 0.21 -2.91
N LYS A 246 27.65 1.44 -2.91
CA LYS A 246 28.20 2.09 -1.70
C LYS A 246 27.16 2.86 -0.87
N ILE A 247 26.10 3.35 -1.51
CA ILE A 247 25.11 4.27 -0.88
C ILE A 247 23.67 3.85 -1.20
N PRO A 248 22.67 4.13 -0.34
CA PRO A 248 21.27 3.87 -0.66
C PRO A 248 20.75 4.70 -1.85
N TYR A 249 19.61 4.33 -2.42
CA TYR A 249 18.90 5.11 -3.41
C TYR A 249 18.31 6.38 -2.80
N THR A 250 18.44 7.49 -3.52
CA THR A 250 17.67 8.71 -3.33
C THR A 250 16.23 8.54 -3.83
N ASP A 251 15.33 9.42 -3.37
CA ASP A 251 13.94 9.41 -3.85
C ASP A 251 13.85 9.72 -5.37
N GLU A 252 14.85 10.41 -5.95
CA GLU A 252 14.94 10.67 -7.38
C GLU A 252 15.40 9.44 -8.18
N GLU A 253 16.41 8.72 -7.70
CA GLU A 253 16.83 7.46 -8.33
C GLU A 253 15.71 6.41 -8.28
N LEU A 254 14.99 6.31 -7.16
CA LEU A 254 13.81 5.44 -7.06
C LEU A 254 12.75 5.84 -8.09
N ARG A 255 12.51 7.14 -8.29
CA ARG A 255 11.56 7.62 -9.31
C ARG A 255 11.96 7.17 -10.72
N ILE A 256 13.23 7.36 -11.09
CA ILE A 256 13.78 6.98 -12.40
C ILE A 256 13.63 5.47 -12.59
N LYS A 257 14.05 4.66 -11.62
CA LYS A 257 13.93 3.19 -11.68
C LYS A 257 12.51 2.69 -11.79
N LEU A 258 11.55 3.32 -11.10
CA LEU A 258 10.14 2.96 -11.22
C LEU A 258 9.60 3.20 -12.64
N ASN A 259 10.05 4.27 -13.28
CA ASN A 259 9.70 4.56 -14.66
C ASN A 259 10.38 3.58 -15.63
N ASP A 260 11.69 3.38 -15.49
CA ASP A 260 12.48 2.62 -16.46
C ASP A 260 12.25 1.10 -16.36
N GLU A 261 12.14 0.57 -15.14
CA GLU A 261 12.00 -0.88 -14.92
C GLU A 261 10.53 -1.34 -14.94
N TYR A 262 9.58 -0.46 -14.58
CA TYR A 262 8.18 -0.84 -14.35
C TYR A 262 7.16 0.03 -15.11
N ASN A 263 7.61 0.94 -15.97
CA ASN A 263 6.77 1.90 -16.70
C ASN A 263 5.80 2.68 -15.78
N LEU A 264 6.21 2.93 -14.52
CA LEU A 264 5.39 3.59 -13.52
C LEU A 264 5.84 5.05 -13.35
N SER A 265 5.25 5.93 -14.16
CA SER A 265 5.49 7.37 -14.06
C SER A 265 4.80 7.97 -12.83
N ILE A 266 5.60 8.36 -11.84
CA ILE A 266 5.20 9.11 -10.64
C ILE A 266 6.20 10.22 -10.33
N THR A 267 5.77 11.19 -9.54
CA THR A 267 6.63 12.30 -9.10
C THR A 267 7.55 11.88 -7.96
N ARG A 268 8.67 12.58 -7.80
CA ARG A 268 9.57 12.43 -6.65
C ARG A 268 8.83 12.59 -5.31
N ARG A 269 7.87 13.52 -5.23
CA ARG A 269 7.04 13.73 -4.03
C ARG A 269 6.18 12.51 -3.70
N GLN A 270 5.61 11.85 -4.71
CA GLN A 270 4.85 10.62 -4.52
C GLN A 270 5.74 9.46 -4.05
N VAL A 271 6.97 9.33 -4.58
CA VAL A 271 7.96 8.36 -4.06
C VAL A 271 8.23 8.60 -2.57
N ALA A 272 8.51 9.85 -2.19
CA ALA A 272 8.79 10.22 -0.80
C ALA A 272 7.61 9.90 0.13
N TYR A 273 6.38 10.14 -0.34
CA TYR A 273 5.16 9.82 0.40
C TYR A 273 4.95 8.31 0.53
N CYS A 274 5.08 7.54 -0.56
CA CYS A 274 5.03 6.08 -0.52
C CYS A 274 6.07 5.49 0.43
N ARG A 275 7.29 6.02 0.40
CA ARG A 275 8.39 5.64 1.31
C ARG A 275 8.01 5.92 2.77
N LYS A 276 7.47 7.12 3.06
CA LYS A 276 7.01 7.49 4.41
C LYS A 276 5.89 6.57 4.90
N ASP A 277 4.90 6.28 4.07
CA ASP A 277 3.80 5.34 4.37
C ASP A 277 4.31 3.92 4.69
N LEU A 278 5.42 3.52 4.08
CA LEU A 278 6.07 2.23 4.32
C LEU A 278 6.98 2.24 5.57
N GLY A 279 7.07 3.35 6.30
CA GLY A 279 7.95 3.51 7.46
C GLY A 279 9.44 3.60 7.12
N ILE A 280 9.78 3.84 5.86
CA ILE A 280 11.17 3.85 5.40
C ILE A 280 11.74 5.27 5.55
N LEU A 281 12.93 5.37 6.15
CA LEU A 281 13.62 6.63 6.36
C LEU A 281 14.10 7.27 5.03
N PRO A 282 14.22 8.61 4.93
CA PRO A 282 14.78 9.26 3.75
C PRO A 282 16.24 8.87 3.53
N TYR A 283 16.72 9.00 2.29
CA TYR A 283 18.10 8.70 1.92
C TYR A 283 19.13 9.25 2.92
N SER A 284 19.02 10.52 3.32
CA SER A 284 19.95 11.15 4.27
C SER A 284 20.08 10.40 5.60
N ARG A 285 18.99 9.80 6.09
CA ARG A 285 18.97 9.01 7.32
C ARG A 285 19.31 7.53 7.11
N ARG A 286 19.16 7.02 5.87
CA ARG A 286 19.54 5.65 5.49
C ARG A 286 21.01 5.53 5.09
N ASN A 287 21.61 6.61 4.60
CA ASN A 287 22.99 6.68 4.10
C ASN A 287 24.04 6.71 5.23
N GLY A 288 23.70 6.23 6.43
CA GLY A 288 24.65 6.06 7.54
C GLY A 288 25.21 7.33 8.18
N TYR A 289 25.06 8.51 7.59
CA TYR A 289 25.66 9.76 8.08
C TYR A 289 24.69 10.58 8.95
N VAL A 290 24.36 10.03 10.11
CA VAL A 290 23.78 10.78 11.22
C VAL A 290 24.82 10.75 12.33
N TYR A 291 25.16 11.89 12.93
CA TYR A 291 26.15 11.98 14.02
C TYR A 291 25.94 10.89 15.11
N ARG A 292 24.69 10.52 15.39
CA ARG A 292 24.32 9.42 16.32
C ARG A 292 24.72 8.00 15.89
N THR A 293 24.83 7.66 14.60
CA THR A 293 25.20 6.29 14.17
C THR A 293 26.70 6.03 14.27
N LEU A 294 27.54 7.05 14.07
CA LEU A 294 28.99 6.94 14.28
C LEU A 294 29.37 6.83 15.76
N VAL A 295 28.56 7.44 16.62
CA VAL A 295 28.70 7.38 18.09
C VAL A 295 28.59 5.95 18.64
N ALA A 296 27.93 5.02 17.95
CA ALA A 296 27.80 3.63 18.39
C ALA A 296 29.15 2.87 18.43
N ASN A 297 30.15 3.31 17.66
CA ASN A 297 31.47 2.69 17.60
C ASN A 297 32.47 3.30 18.59
N PHE A 298 32.08 4.36 19.30
CA PHE A 298 32.94 4.94 20.33
C PHE A 298 33.02 4.01 21.54
N SER A 299 34.12 4.13 22.27
CA SER A 299 34.25 3.55 23.60
C SER A 299 33.07 3.97 24.48
N GLN A 300 32.89 3.24 25.59
CA GLN A 300 32.09 3.74 26.70
C GLN A 300 32.61 5.11 27.19
N ILE A 301 31.78 5.79 27.96
CA ILE A 301 32.08 7.12 28.49
C ILE A 301 32.94 6.95 29.75
N TYR A 302 34.02 7.72 29.82
CA TYR A 302 34.96 7.73 30.95
C TYR A 302 35.07 9.12 31.56
N PRO A 303 35.31 9.25 32.87
CA PRO A 303 35.62 10.54 33.49
C PRO A 303 36.82 11.22 32.84
N PHE A 304 36.76 12.53 32.57
CA PHE A 304 37.86 13.27 31.96
C PHE A 304 38.84 13.77 33.03
N THR A 305 39.53 12.83 33.66
CA THR A 305 40.55 13.08 34.70
C THR A 305 41.85 12.39 34.36
N VAL A 306 42.97 12.86 34.93
CA VAL A 306 44.31 12.29 34.66
C VAL A 306 44.37 10.78 34.93
N PRO A 307 43.87 10.25 36.07
CA PRO A 307 43.88 8.81 36.34
C PRO A 307 43.04 8.02 35.32
N SER A 308 41.84 8.52 34.99
CA SER A 308 40.93 7.85 34.06
C SER A 308 41.49 7.80 32.64
N VAL A 309 42.10 8.88 32.15
CA VAL A 309 42.74 8.91 30.82
C VAL A 309 43.93 7.93 30.78
N LYS A 310 44.75 7.85 31.84
CA LYS A 310 45.87 6.90 31.89
C LYS A 310 45.40 5.45 31.80
N ASN A 311 44.28 5.10 32.40
CA ASN A 311 43.77 3.73 32.45
C ASN A 311 42.93 3.34 31.22
N ASN A 312 42.17 4.28 30.64
CA ASN A 312 41.13 3.95 29.66
C ASN A 312 41.42 4.43 28.23
N ALA A 313 42.25 5.46 28.03
CA ALA A 313 42.56 5.96 26.70
C ALA A 313 43.66 5.10 26.03
N PRO A 314 43.52 4.72 24.75
CA PRO A 314 44.51 3.88 24.10
C PRO A 314 45.69 4.72 23.57
N ALA A 315 46.87 4.12 23.51
CA ALA A 315 48.06 4.72 22.93
C ALA A 315 48.11 4.55 21.38
N ARG A 316 46.96 4.70 20.71
CA ARG A 316 46.82 4.49 19.25
C ARG A 316 46.17 5.70 18.56
N PRO A 317 46.24 5.79 17.22
CA PRO A 317 45.58 6.87 16.49
C PRO A 317 44.06 6.78 16.55
N GLY A 318 43.39 7.93 16.51
CA GLY A 318 41.94 7.99 16.49
C GLY A 318 41.37 9.38 16.77
N ILE A 319 40.06 9.39 17.04
CA ILE A 319 39.24 10.56 17.31
C ILE A 319 38.65 10.43 18.71
N TYR A 320 38.37 11.56 19.35
CA TYR A 320 37.74 11.60 20.65
C TYR A 320 36.80 12.80 20.75
N GLU A 321 35.88 12.70 21.71
CA GLU A 321 34.94 13.75 22.04
C GLU A 321 35.03 14.04 23.54
N LEU A 322 34.97 15.32 23.89
CA LEU A 322 34.81 15.76 25.27
C LEU A 322 33.40 16.30 25.47
N ARG A 323 32.81 15.91 26.58
CA ARG A 323 31.40 16.14 26.89
C ARG A 323 31.22 16.60 28.31
N LEU A 324 30.20 17.41 28.55
CA LEU A 324 29.71 17.70 29.90
C LEU A 324 29.00 16.47 30.47
N ASN A 325 29.19 16.24 31.76
CA ASN A 325 28.55 15.17 32.51
C ASN A 325 27.27 15.68 33.17
N GLY A 326 26.14 15.54 32.46
CA GLY A 326 24.81 15.92 32.96
C GLY A 326 24.30 17.29 32.48
N GLU A 327 25.18 18.22 32.15
CA GLU A 327 24.80 19.52 31.56
C GLU A 327 24.71 19.45 30.02
N VAL A 328 23.86 20.28 29.42
CA VAL A 328 23.70 20.41 27.96
C VAL A 328 24.06 21.82 27.52
N ILE A 329 24.64 21.93 26.33
CA ILE A 329 25.00 23.19 25.66
C ILE A 329 23.96 23.44 24.57
N GLU A 330 23.51 24.68 24.48
CA GLU A 330 22.64 25.14 23.39
C GLU A 330 23.47 25.50 22.16
N TYR A 331 23.13 24.89 21.03
CA TYR A 331 23.64 25.23 19.72
C TYR A 331 22.46 25.69 18.83
N PRO A 332 22.70 26.42 17.72
CA PRO A 332 21.64 27.10 16.97
C PRO A 332 20.47 26.21 16.53
N THR A 333 20.70 24.94 16.24
CA THR A 333 19.64 24.03 15.78
C THR A 333 19.21 22.99 16.81
N SER A 334 19.99 22.75 17.89
CA SER A 334 19.69 21.73 18.90
C SER A 334 20.61 21.80 20.13
N TRP A 335 20.33 21.00 21.16
CA TRP A 335 21.18 20.88 22.35
C TRP A 335 22.16 19.69 22.25
N SER A 336 23.38 19.87 22.76
CA SER A 336 24.39 18.81 22.82
C SER A 336 25.26 18.92 24.06
N GLN A 337 25.72 17.79 24.60
CA GLN A 337 26.67 17.79 25.72
C GLN A 337 28.12 17.94 25.26
N ILE A 338 28.37 17.78 23.95
CA ILE A 338 29.72 17.79 23.38
C ILE A 338 30.17 19.24 23.26
N PHE A 339 31.37 19.53 23.75
CA PHE A 339 31.98 20.86 23.64
C PHE A 339 33.30 20.85 22.87
N TYR A 340 33.84 19.67 22.58
CA TYR A 340 35.08 19.52 21.82
C TYR A 340 35.14 18.19 21.07
N ILE A 341 35.59 18.23 19.82
CA ILE A 341 35.95 17.07 19.00
C ILE A 341 37.43 17.22 18.63
N GLY A 342 38.21 16.15 18.79
CA GLY A 342 39.62 16.17 18.45
C GLY A 342 40.13 14.84 17.92
N SER A 343 41.29 14.87 17.29
CA SER A 343 42.01 13.66 16.92
C SER A 343 43.47 13.67 17.37
N GLY A 344 44.13 12.52 17.26
CA GLY A 344 45.57 12.44 17.47
C GLY A 344 46.15 11.09 17.07
N LYS A 345 47.45 11.09 16.71
CA LYS A 345 48.26 9.87 16.51
C LYS A 345 48.34 8.99 17.76
N ASN A 346 48.21 9.59 18.93
CA ASN A 346 48.19 8.91 20.21
C ASN A 346 47.13 9.58 21.09
N LEU A 347 45.97 8.94 21.17
CA LEU A 347 44.82 9.45 21.91
C LEU A 347 45.15 9.69 23.39
N LYS A 348 45.82 8.76 24.06
CA LYS A 348 46.25 8.91 25.46
C LYS A 348 47.10 10.16 25.68
N LYS A 349 48.16 10.35 24.89
CA LYS A 349 49.04 11.55 25.01
C LYS A 349 48.27 12.83 24.72
N ARG A 350 47.40 12.82 23.72
CA ARG A 350 46.62 14.00 23.32
C ARG A 350 45.60 14.41 24.40
N LEU A 351 44.84 13.46 24.94
CA LEU A 351 43.90 13.72 26.03
C LEU A 351 44.62 14.22 27.29
N LEU A 352 45.76 13.64 27.65
CA LEU A 352 46.58 14.12 28.79
C LEU A 352 47.11 15.55 28.57
N SER A 353 47.43 15.92 27.33
CA SER A 353 47.91 17.28 27.03
C SER A 353 46.85 18.35 27.25
N HIS A 354 45.56 18.00 27.18
CA HIS A 354 44.47 18.93 27.49
C HIS A 354 44.30 19.15 29.00
N LEU A 355 44.69 18.15 29.80
CA LEU A 355 44.64 18.21 31.27
C LEU A 355 45.93 18.79 31.89
N SER A 356 47.00 18.98 31.11
CA SER A 356 48.25 19.54 31.62
C SER A 356 48.16 21.06 31.84
N SER A 357 49.04 21.58 32.71
CA SER A 357 49.18 23.03 32.94
C SER A 357 49.61 23.79 31.69
N SER A 358 50.22 23.10 30.72
CA SER A 358 50.74 23.60 29.45
C SER A 358 49.80 23.38 28.25
N SER A 359 48.52 23.08 28.48
CA SER A 359 47.55 22.90 27.39
C SER A 359 47.49 24.13 26.48
N LYS A 360 47.62 23.90 25.17
CA LYS A 360 47.49 24.95 24.14
C LYS A 360 46.04 25.37 23.89
N ASN A 361 45.05 24.60 24.35
CA ASN A 361 43.63 24.94 24.24
C ASN A 361 43.10 25.36 25.62
N GLY A 362 43.09 26.68 25.85
CA GLY A 362 42.69 27.28 27.12
C GLY A 362 41.24 27.00 27.48
N ASP A 363 40.34 26.93 26.50
CA ASP A 363 38.91 26.70 26.75
C ASP A 363 38.62 25.27 27.19
N VAL A 364 39.22 24.26 26.55
CA VAL A 364 39.09 22.86 27.03
C VAL A 364 39.56 22.74 28.47
N ARG A 365 40.65 23.42 28.83
CA ARG A 365 41.18 23.43 30.19
C ARG A 365 40.24 24.15 31.17
N ARG A 366 39.65 25.27 30.75
CA ARG A 366 38.65 26.02 31.54
C ARG A 366 37.45 25.13 31.84
N PHE A 367 36.88 24.50 30.81
CA PHE A 367 35.77 23.55 30.95
C PHE A 367 36.11 22.37 31.86
N ALA A 368 37.30 21.77 31.71
CA ALA A 368 37.73 20.65 32.55
C ALA A 368 37.95 21.03 34.03
N LYS A 369 38.18 22.31 34.35
CA LYS A 369 38.32 22.80 35.73
C LYS A 369 36.97 23.21 36.34
N GLU A 370 36.14 23.89 35.57
CA GLU A 370 34.89 24.50 36.04
C GLU A 370 33.71 23.53 36.03
N LYS A 371 33.77 22.49 35.18
CA LYS A 371 32.65 21.59 34.92
C LYS A 371 33.05 20.14 35.02
N SER A 372 32.09 19.30 35.42
CA SER A 372 32.25 17.85 35.37
C SER A 372 32.27 17.38 33.91
N CYS A 373 33.40 16.85 33.46
CA CYS A 373 33.62 16.47 32.06
C CYS A 373 33.89 14.97 31.93
N VAL A 374 33.47 14.41 30.80
CA VAL A 374 33.71 13.02 30.40
C VAL A 374 34.26 12.95 28.98
N PHE A 375 34.93 11.86 28.64
CA PHE A 375 35.46 11.60 27.31
C PHE A 375 35.09 10.22 26.80
N ARG A 376 35.14 10.06 25.49
CA ARG A 376 35.09 8.78 24.79
C ARG A 376 35.90 8.88 23.50
N TYR A 377 36.26 7.75 22.92
CA TYR A 377 37.12 7.74 21.74
C TYR A 377 36.72 6.66 20.73
N LEU A 378 37.10 6.88 19.49
CA LEU A 378 37.06 5.92 18.41
C LEU A 378 38.48 5.75 17.88
N GLY A 379 39.00 4.53 17.92
CA GLY A 379 40.32 4.27 17.35
C GLY A 379 40.25 4.11 15.84
N VAL A 380 41.06 4.90 15.13
CA VAL A 380 41.09 4.97 13.67
C VAL A 380 42.54 4.80 13.23
N PRO A 381 42.94 3.59 12.79
CA PRO A 381 44.36 3.27 12.54
C PRO A 381 45.03 4.16 11.49
N GLN A 382 44.29 4.59 10.45
CA GLN A 382 44.76 5.45 9.36
C GLN A 382 43.70 6.49 9.00
N GLY A 383 44.11 7.67 8.52
CA GLY A 383 43.16 8.69 8.07
C GLY A 383 42.38 9.41 9.18
N TRP A 384 42.79 9.29 10.45
CA TRP A 384 42.07 9.87 11.61
C TRP A 384 41.83 11.39 11.52
N ALA A 385 42.66 12.15 10.79
CA ALA A 385 42.46 13.58 10.58
C ALA A 385 41.37 13.89 9.56
N GLN A 386 41.24 13.06 8.51
CA GLN A 386 40.13 13.16 7.55
C GLN A 386 38.83 12.78 8.24
N GLU A 387 38.87 11.74 9.08
CA GLU A 387 37.70 11.40 9.87
C GLU A 387 37.35 12.47 10.90
N GLU A 388 38.32 13.12 11.55
CA GLU A 388 38.04 14.29 12.41
C GLU A 388 37.28 15.39 11.65
N GLU A 389 37.71 15.70 10.43
CA GLU A 389 37.04 16.67 9.56
C GLU A 389 35.61 16.26 9.22
N ILE A 390 35.40 14.98 8.88
CA ILE A 390 34.07 14.41 8.63
C ILE A 390 33.20 14.54 9.88
N PHE A 391 33.70 14.14 11.06
CA PHE A 391 32.98 14.23 12.34
C PHE A 391 32.65 15.67 12.72
N TYR A 392 33.58 16.59 12.53
CA TYR A 392 33.41 18.02 12.81
C TYR A 392 32.34 18.64 11.90
N ASN A 393 32.40 18.37 10.59
CA ASN A 393 31.40 18.87 9.63
C ASN A 393 30.02 18.27 9.89
N LEU A 394 29.95 17.00 10.29
CA LEU A 394 28.69 16.36 10.71
C LEU A 394 28.11 17.02 11.95
N PHE A 395 28.95 17.34 12.94
CA PHE A 395 28.52 18.08 14.12
C PHE A 395 27.91 19.42 13.74
N MET A 396 28.62 20.22 12.94
CA MET A 396 28.12 21.52 12.47
C MET A 396 26.81 21.40 11.70
N SER A 397 26.70 20.43 10.78
CA SER A 397 25.46 20.22 10.03
C SER A 397 24.28 19.78 10.92
N THR A 398 24.57 19.13 12.05
CA THR A 398 23.56 18.62 12.99
C THR A 398 23.13 19.70 13.99
N TYR A 399 24.07 20.44 14.54
CA TYR A 399 23.88 21.37 15.67
C TYR A 399 23.91 22.86 15.27
N GLY A 400 24.26 23.17 14.03
CA GLY A 400 24.21 24.51 13.46
C GLY A 400 25.47 25.34 13.67
N ASP A 401 26.40 24.89 14.52
CA ASP A 401 27.69 25.55 14.78
C ASP A 401 28.75 24.53 15.21
N SER A 402 30.00 24.97 15.27
CA SER A 402 31.14 24.22 15.78
C SER A 402 31.05 23.98 17.29
N PRO A 403 31.66 22.89 17.83
CA PRO A 403 31.75 22.72 19.27
C PRO A 403 32.48 23.91 19.91
N LEU A 404 32.00 24.37 21.07
CA LEU A 404 32.46 25.62 21.71
C LEU A 404 33.98 25.80 21.82
N CYS A 405 34.72 24.71 22.03
CA CYS A 405 36.17 24.76 22.23
C CYS A 405 37.00 24.45 20.95
N ASN A 406 36.36 24.34 19.79
CA ASN A 406 36.99 24.10 18.50
C ASN A 406 37.15 25.41 17.70
N HIS A 407 38.07 26.28 18.14
CA HIS A 407 38.32 27.61 17.54
C HIS A 407 38.91 27.62 16.12
N ALA A 408 39.37 26.47 15.62
CA ALA A 408 39.85 26.32 14.25
C ALA A 408 39.37 24.99 13.70
N SER A 409 38.92 24.99 12.43
CA SER A 409 38.59 23.75 11.71
C SER A 409 39.82 22.82 11.66
N PRO A 410 39.63 21.49 11.63
CA PRO A 410 40.73 20.53 11.52
C PRO A 410 41.69 20.90 10.37
N LYS A 411 43.00 20.87 10.63
CA LYS A 411 44.01 21.28 9.64
C LYS A 411 44.08 20.25 8.50
N ARG A 412 43.89 20.69 7.24
CA ARG A 412 44.14 19.86 6.05
C ARG A 412 45.56 19.31 6.08
N MET A 413 45.73 18.00 6.30
CA MET A 413 46.99 17.35 5.96
C MET A 413 47.03 17.18 4.45
N LYS A 414 47.82 18.02 3.77
CA LYS A 414 48.17 17.75 2.37
C LYS A 414 48.86 16.38 2.32
N PRO A 415 48.45 15.46 1.44
CA PRO A 415 49.21 14.23 1.24
C PRO A 415 50.64 14.62 0.84
N LYS A 416 51.63 14.01 1.50
CA LYS A 416 53.00 14.06 0.99
C LYS A 416 52.95 13.30 -0.35
N VAL A 417 53.26 14.02 -1.42
CA VAL A 417 53.41 13.50 -2.79
C VAL A 417 54.50 12.43 -2.79
#